data_AF-A0A6N6LCG9-F1
#
_entry.id   AF-A0A6N6LCG9-F1
#
_cell.length_a   1.000
_cell.length_b   1.000
_cell.length_c   1.000
_cell.angle_alpha   90.00
_cell.angle_beta   90.00
_cell.angle_gamma   90.00
#
_symmetry.space_group_name_H-M   'P 1'
#
loop_
_entity.id
_entity.type
_entity.pdbx_description
1 polymer ?
#
loop_
_entity_poly.entity_id
_entity_poly.type
_entity_poly.pdbx_seq_one_letter_code
_entity_poly.pdbx_strand_id
1 'polypeptide(L)'
;MFDIFLSHAHQDEARARTLVKRLEGWGFTVYVDFKDAALSQLPDRALADRLVDRLRQCRLLVFAFSEASVNSRWMPWELGLAHGVIGRAVLWPFTQRALRAKAAQEYLHLYEALSPATAQVRLDALLGEARAAAVRPADLRAMQDLAGITANKAPEFGQPEVATEFMANGPMKLYLAWLDSLTSAWRPK
;
A
#
# COMPACT_ATOMS: atom_id res chain seq x y z
N MET A 1 9.91 -11.67 -0.50
CA MET A 1 9.69 -10.22 -0.29
C MET A 1 9.92 -9.54 -1.62
N PHE A 2 9.07 -8.60 -2.00
CA PHE A 2 9.15 -7.88 -3.26
C PHE A 2 9.41 -6.40 -2.98
N ASP A 3 9.94 -5.69 -3.97
CA ASP A 3 10.06 -4.25 -3.92
C ASP A 3 8.72 -3.60 -4.26
N ILE A 4 8.08 -4.06 -5.33
CA ILE A 4 6.90 -3.42 -5.92
C ILE A 4 5.71 -4.40 -5.96
N PHE A 5 4.56 -3.95 -5.48
CA PHE A 5 3.26 -4.48 -5.85
C PHE A 5 2.74 -3.68 -7.04
N LEU A 6 2.57 -4.31 -8.21
CA LEU A 6 2.06 -3.63 -9.40
C LEU A 6 0.55 -3.85 -9.54
N SER A 7 -0.23 -2.84 -9.16
CA SER A 7 -1.67 -2.80 -9.37
C SER A 7 -1.99 -2.33 -10.78
N HIS A 8 -2.88 -3.02 -11.49
CA HIS A 8 -3.33 -2.66 -12.83
C HIS A 8 -4.73 -3.18 -13.11
N ALA A 9 -5.38 -2.65 -14.15
CA ALA A 9 -6.65 -3.18 -14.63
C ALA A 9 -6.39 -4.36 -15.57
N HIS A 10 -7.28 -5.36 -15.57
CA HIS A 10 -7.18 -6.50 -16.48
C HIS A 10 -7.05 -6.08 -17.96
N GLN A 11 -7.74 -5.00 -18.36
CA GLN A 11 -7.66 -4.45 -19.73
C GLN A 11 -6.27 -3.90 -20.08
N ASP A 12 -5.45 -3.58 -19.07
CA ASP A 12 -4.10 -3.04 -19.22
C ASP A 12 -3.01 -4.11 -19.10
N GLU A 13 -3.34 -5.40 -19.03
CA GLU A 13 -2.39 -6.49 -18.79
C GLU A 13 -1.18 -6.46 -19.74
N ALA A 14 -1.39 -6.23 -21.04
CA ALA A 14 -0.29 -6.15 -22.01
C ALA A 14 0.71 -5.01 -21.69
N ARG A 15 0.20 -3.86 -21.23
CA ARG A 15 1.02 -2.72 -20.81
C ARG A 15 1.70 -3.03 -19.49
N ALA A 16 1.00 -3.65 -18.54
CA ALA A 16 1.55 -4.08 -17.27
C ALA A 16 2.69 -5.08 -17.46
N ARG A 17 2.56 -6.07 -18.36
CA ARG A 17 3.66 -7.00 -18.71
C ARG A 17 4.91 -6.29 -19.22
N THR A 18 4.74 -5.25 -20.03
CA THR A 18 5.85 -4.43 -20.53
C THR A 18 6.51 -3.64 -19.40
N LEU A 19 5.70 -3.06 -18.52
CA LEU A 19 6.17 -2.33 -17.36
C LEU A 19 6.91 -3.24 -16.38
N VAL A 20 6.41 -4.44 -16.10
CA VAL A 20 7.09 -5.42 -15.24
C VAL A 20 8.48 -5.73 -15.76
N LYS A 21 8.62 -6.04 -17.07
CA LYS A 21 9.94 -6.28 -17.68
C LYS A 21 10.88 -5.09 -17.51
N ARG A 22 10.36 -3.86 -17.64
CA ARG A 22 11.14 -2.64 -17.45
C ARG A 22 11.61 -2.47 -16.01
N LEU A 23 10.71 -2.65 -15.04
CA LEU A 23 11.02 -2.55 -13.61
C LEU A 23 12.02 -3.64 -13.17
N GLU A 24 11.85 -4.86 -13.66
CA GLU A 24 12.79 -5.98 -13.42
C GLU A 24 14.14 -5.71 -14.08
N GLY A 25 14.15 -5.12 -15.28
CA GLY A 25 15.38 -4.66 -15.94
C GLY A 25 16.13 -3.55 -15.20
N TRP A 26 15.44 -2.81 -14.34
CA TRP A 26 16.05 -1.86 -13.40
C TRP A 26 16.55 -2.51 -12.10
N GLY A 27 16.38 -3.83 -11.95
CA GLY A 27 16.81 -4.58 -10.78
C GLY A 27 15.79 -4.65 -9.64
N PHE A 28 14.54 -4.22 -9.86
CA PHE A 28 13.48 -4.34 -8.85
C PHE A 28 12.80 -5.70 -8.89
N THR A 29 12.45 -6.22 -7.72
CA THR A 29 11.57 -7.40 -7.60
C THR A 29 10.11 -6.98 -7.63
N VAL A 30 9.31 -7.53 -8.56
CA VAL A 30 7.93 -7.09 -8.80
C VAL A 30 6.95 -8.24 -8.58
N TYR A 31 5.94 -8.00 -7.75
CA TYR A 31 4.75 -8.82 -7.66
C TYR A 31 3.65 -8.27 -8.57
N VAL A 32 2.98 -9.16 -9.30
CA VAL A 32 1.80 -8.86 -10.13
C VAL A 32 0.93 -10.12 -10.21
N ASP A 33 -0.38 -9.95 -10.22
CA ASP A 33 -1.37 -11.03 -10.12
C ASP A 33 -1.24 -12.10 -11.23
N PHE A 34 -1.04 -11.71 -12.49
CA PHE A 34 -0.91 -12.65 -13.61
C PHE A 34 0.37 -13.50 -13.56
N LYS A 35 1.31 -13.22 -12.65
CA LYS A 35 2.47 -14.07 -12.34
C LYS A 35 2.19 -15.03 -11.17
N ASP A 36 1.09 -14.87 -10.44
CA ASP A 36 0.72 -15.73 -9.32
C ASP A 36 -0.34 -16.75 -9.74
N ALA A 37 0.13 -17.89 -10.28
CA ALA A 37 -0.72 -18.97 -10.78
C ALA A 37 -1.74 -19.49 -9.75
N ALA A 38 -1.45 -19.37 -8.45
CA ALA A 38 -2.34 -19.82 -7.40
C ALA A 38 -3.63 -19.00 -7.32
N LEU A 39 -3.62 -17.72 -7.74
CA LEU A 39 -4.83 -16.89 -7.72
C LEU A 39 -5.96 -17.50 -8.56
N SER A 40 -5.63 -18.14 -9.69
CA SER A 40 -6.61 -18.81 -10.56
C SER A 40 -7.34 -19.99 -9.91
N GLN A 41 -6.81 -20.51 -8.80
CA GLN A 41 -7.32 -21.70 -8.11
C GLN A 41 -8.01 -21.38 -6.78
N LEU A 42 -8.05 -20.10 -6.38
CA LEU A 42 -8.57 -19.69 -5.08
C LEU A 42 -10.03 -19.21 -5.18
N PRO A 43 -10.91 -19.62 -4.25
CA PRO A 43 -12.24 -19.05 -4.13
C PRO A 43 -12.17 -17.59 -3.64
N ASP A 44 -13.23 -16.81 -3.91
CA ASP A 44 -13.28 -15.34 -3.75
C ASP A 44 -12.57 -14.78 -2.50
N ARG A 45 -12.90 -15.26 -1.30
CA ARG A 45 -12.28 -14.78 -0.05
C ARG A 45 -10.79 -15.10 0.02
N ALA A 46 -10.40 -16.33 -0.33
CA ALA A 46 -9.00 -16.76 -0.25
C ALA A 46 -8.13 -16.02 -1.28
N LEU A 47 -8.71 -15.61 -2.40
CA LEU A 47 -8.06 -14.74 -3.38
C LEU A 47 -7.74 -13.37 -2.74
N ALA A 48 -8.72 -12.75 -2.08
CA ALA A 48 -8.51 -11.47 -1.40
C ALA A 48 -7.47 -11.56 -0.28
N ASP A 49 -7.53 -12.61 0.55
CA ASP A 49 -6.56 -12.86 1.63
C ASP A 49 -5.14 -13.01 1.06
N ARG A 50 -4.97 -13.74 -0.05
CA ARG A 50 -3.68 -13.88 -0.72
C ARG A 50 -3.15 -12.56 -1.26
N LEU A 51 -3.99 -11.72 -1.86
CA LEU A 51 -3.58 -10.39 -2.33
C LEU A 51 -3.10 -9.51 -1.18
N VAL A 52 -3.80 -9.53 -0.04
CA VAL A 52 -3.38 -8.82 1.17
C VAL A 52 -2.01 -9.29 1.64
N ASP A 53 -1.78 -10.60 1.71
CA ASP A 53 -0.48 -11.16 2.12
C ASP A 53 0.65 -10.80 1.15
N ARG A 54 0.37 -10.81 -0.15
CA ARG A 54 1.35 -10.39 -1.17
C ARG A 54 1.67 -8.91 -1.09
N LEU A 55 0.66 -8.08 -0.87
CA LEU A 55 0.82 -6.64 -0.66
C LEU A 55 1.66 -6.35 0.59
N ARG A 56 1.43 -7.07 1.71
CA ARG A 56 2.26 -6.98 2.94
C ARG A 56 3.73 -7.34 2.71
N GLN A 57 4.01 -8.20 1.73
CA GLN A 57 5.37 -8.60 1.34
C GLN A 57 6.06 -7.61 0.40
N CYS A 58 5.37 -6.53 0.00
CA CYS A 58 5.88 -5.49 -0.89
C CYS A 58 6.30 -4.23 -0.12
N ARG A 59 7.21 -3.45 -0.71
CA ARG A 59 7.72 -2.20 -0.12
C ARG A 59 7.03 -0.95 -0.66
N LEU A 60 6.48 -1.01 -1.86
CA LEU A 60 5.85 0.10 -2.57
C LEU A 60 4.71 -0.45 -3.41
N LEU A 61 3.58 0.25 -3.47
CA LEU A 61 2.59 0.00 -4.51
C LEU A 61 2.82 0.94 -5.70
N VAL A 62 2.87 0.38 -6.91
CA VAL A 62 2.80 1.15 -8.15
C VAL A 62 1.40 0.94 -8.73
N PHE A 63 0.62 2.02 -8.77
CA PHE A 63 -0.73 2.04 -9.34
C PHE A 63 -0.62 2.36 -10.83
N ALA A 64 -0.57 1.34 -11.68
CA ALA A 64 -0.37 1.49 -13.12
C ALA A 64 -1.71 1.51 -13.86
N PHE A 65 -2.04 2.63 -14.48
CA PHE A 65 -3.42 2.92 -14.86
C PHE A 65 -3.57 3.61 -16.22
N SER A 66 -4.70 3.35 -16.85
CA SER A 66 -5.22 3.99 -18.06
C SER A 66 -6.64 4.50 -17.81
N GLU A 67 -7.32 5.00 -18.85
CA GLU A 67 -8.75 5.35 -18.73
C GLU A 67 -9.60 4.14 -18.37
N ALA A 68 -9.20 2.93 -18.77
CA ALA A 68 -9.97 1.73 -18.48
C ALA A 68 -9.95 1.37 -16.99
N SER A 69 -8.94 1.85 -16.25
CA SER A 69 -8.77 1.57 -14.83
C SER A 69 -9.88 2.14 -13.96
N VAL A 70 -10.65 3.12 -14.44
CA VAL A 70 -11.82 3.68 -13.72
C VAL A 70 -12.90 2.64 -13.43
N ASN A 71 -12.96 1.55 -14.21
CA ASN A 71 -13.94 0.48 -14.02
C ASN A 71 -13.45 -0.63 -13.08
N SER A 72 -12.20 -0.57 -12.62
CA SER A 72 -11.65 -1.58 -11.72
C SER A 72 -12.13 -1.36 -10.29
N ARG A 73 -12.76 -2.39 -9.71
CA ARG A 73 -13.12 -2.40 -8.28
C ARG A 73 -11.92 -2.78 -7.39
N TRP A 74 -10.97 -3.54 -7.95
CA TRP A 74 -9.80 -4.04 -7.22
C TRP A 74 -8.73 -2.97 -7.06
N MET A 75 -8.43 -2.20 -8.10
CA MET A 75 -7.34 -1.23 -8.05
C MET A 75 -7.50 -0.18 -6.94
N PRO A 76 -8.67 0.49 -6.77
CA PRO A 76 -8.85 1.43 -5.66
C PRO A 76 -8.75 0.76 -4.29
N TRP A 77 -9.23 -0.49 -4.17
CA TRP A 77 -9.13 -1.27 -2.94
C TRP A 77 -7.67 -1.60 -2.58
N GLU A 78 -6.89 -2.07 -3.55
CA GLU A 78 -5.45 -2.32 -3.40
C GLU A 78 -4.69 -1.05 -3.02
N LEU A 79 -5.02 0.09 -3.63
CA LEU A 79 -4.41 1.38 -3.30
C LEU A 79 -4.73 1.82 -1.87
N GLY A 80 -5.99 1.71 -1.45
CA GLY A 80 -6.41 2.02 -0.08
C GLY A 80 -5.71 1.11 0.94
N LEU A 81 -5.61 -0.19 0.64
CA LEU A 81 -4.86 -1.14 1.47
C LEU A 81 -3.37 -0.77 1.54
N ALA A 82 -2.72 -0.49 0.41
CA ALA A 82 -1.32 -0.07 0.40
C ALA A 82 -1.09 1.23 1.17
N HIS A 83 -2.04 2.17 1.12
CA HIS A 83 -1.98 3.39 1.92
C HIS A 83 -1.89 3.08 3.42
N GLY A 84 -2.73 2.16 3.91
CA GLY A 84 -2.79 1.79 5.33
C GLY A 84 -1.79 0.73 5.77
N VAL A 85 -1.24 -0.09 4.87
CA VAL A 85 -0.34 -1.21 5.22
C VAL A 85 1.12 -0.89 4.90
N ILE A 86 1.38 -0.23 3.78
CA ILE A 86 2.73 0.11 3.33
C ILE A 86 3.02 1.57 3.65
N GLY A 87 2.05 2.46 3.42
CA GLY A 87 2.19 3.91 3.55
C GLY A 87 2.99 4.54 2.41
N ARG A 88 3.24 3.80 1.33
CA ARG A 88 3.96 4.27 0.13
C ARG A 88 3.28 3.73 -1.12
N ALA A 89 2.83 4.65 -1.97
CA ALA A 89 2.31 4.35 -3.28
C ALA A 89 2.63 5.49 -4.26
N VAL A 90 2.80 5.13 -5.54
CA VAL A 90 3.01 6.08 -6.64
C VAL A 90 2.14 5.68 -7.82
N LEU A 91 1.81 6.64 -8.67
CA LEU A 91 0.99 6.42 -9.85
C LEU A 91 1.87 6.27 -11.09
N TRP A 92 1.56 5.28 -11.92
CA TRP A 92 2.18 5.08 -13.23
C TRP A 92 1.13 5.24 -14.33
N PRO A 93 1.01 6.41 -14.97
CA PRO A 93 0.07 6.60 -16.06
C PRO A 93 0.55 5.87 -17.33
N PHE A 94 -0.26 4.98 -17.88
CA PHE A 94 0.01 4.33 -19.16
C PHE A 94 -0.29 5.23 -20.36
N THR A 95 -1.13 6.25 -20.19
CA THR A 95 -1.57 7.18 -21.23
C THR A 95 -1.58 8.61 -20.68
N GLN A 96 -1.45 9.60 -21.57
CA GLN A 96 -1.66 11.01 -21.19
C GLN A 96 -3.11 11.29 -20.76
N ARG A 97 -4.06 10.56 -21.33
CA ARG A 97 -5.46 10.64 -20.89
C ARG A 97 -5.62 10.15 -19.44
N ALA A 98 -4.79 9.22 -18.96
CA ALA A 98 -4.91 8.68 -17.59
C ALA A 98 -4.68 9.77 -16.57
N LEU A 99 -3.76 10.70 -16.86
CA LEU A 99 -3.54 11.88 -16.03
C LEU A 99 -4.79 12.78 -15.94
N ARG A 100 -5.66 12.77 -16.94
CA ARG A 100 -6.97 13.44 -16.88
C ARG A 100 -7.98 12.64 -16.06
N ALA A 101 -8.02 11.31 -16.19
CA ALA A 101 -8.83 10.46 -15.31
C ALA A 101 -8.43 10.59 -13.84
N LYS A 102 -7.14 10.78 -13.54
CA LYS A 102 -6.66 11.15 -12.20
C LYS A 102 -7.32 12.42 -11.69
N ALA A 103 -7.47 13.44 -12.51
CA ALA A 103 -8.08 14.71 -12.10
C ALA A 103 -9.57 14.54 -11.71
N ALA A 104 -10.23 13.48 -12.18
CA ALA A 104 -11.61 13.14 -11.83
C ALA A 104 -11.73 12.24 -10.58
N GLN A 105 -10.62 11.81 -9.98
CA GLN A 105 -10.61 10.95 -8.79
C GLN A 105 -9.78 11.59 -7.68
N GLU A 106 -10.45 12.19 -6.70
CA GLU A 106 -9.85 13.06 -5.70
C GLU A 106 -8.77 12.35 -4.88
N TYR A 107 -9.00 11.08 -4.52
CA TYR A 107 -8.04 10.31 -3.72
C TYR A 107 -6.71 10.06 -4.44
N LEU A 108 -6.68 10.08 -5.78
CA LEU A 108 -5.44 9.94 -6.53
C LEU A 108 -4.53 11.17 -6.38
N HIS A 109 -5.05 12.30 -5.89
CA HIS A 109 -4.25 13.50 -5.63
C HIS A 109 -3.30 13.35 -4.44
N LEU A 110 -3.51 12.33 -3.60
CA LEU A 110 -2.62 12.00 -2.48
C LEU A 110 -1.28 11.41 -2.93
N TYR A 111 -1.17 10.98 -4.19
CA TYR A 111 -0.03 10.21 -4.68
C TYR A 111 0.71 10.91 -5.83
N GLU A 112 2.03 10.79 -5.81
CA GLU A 112 2.91 11.28 -6.86
C GLU A 112 2.69 10.48 -8.16
N ALA A 113 2.47 11.18 -9.28
CA ALA A 113 2.45 10.56 -10.60
C ALA A 113 3.85 10.59 -11.22
N LEU A 114 4.38 9.42 -11.54
CA LEU A 114 5.72 9.29 -12.11
C LEU A 114 5.76 9.74 -13.56
N SER A 115 6.80 10.49 -13.91
CA SER A 115 7.16 10.78 -15.29
C SER A 115 8.05 9.67 -15.86
N PRO A 116 7.80 9.17 -17.08
CA PRO A 116 8.64 8.15 -17.70
C PRO A 116 10.14 8.47 -17.77
N ALA A 117 10.49 9.77 -17.79
CA ALA A 117 11.87 10.25 -17.88
C ALA A 117 12.63 10.15 -16.54
N THR A 118 11.94 10.31 -15.41
CA THR A 118 12.55 10.33 -14.07
C THR A 118 12.14 9.14 -13.20
N ALA A 119 11.25 8.28 -13.71
CA ALA A 119 10.66 7.18 -12.94
C ALA A 119 11.70 6.24 -12.31
N GLN A 120 12.77 5.88 -13.02
CA GLN A 120 13.79 4.98 -12.48
C GLN A 120 14.47 5.60 -11.26
N VAL A 121 15.04 6.80 -11.42
CA VAL A 121 15.71 7.54 -10.34
C VAL A 121 14.79 7.74 -9.14
N ARG A 122 13.52 8.06 -9.39
CA ARG A 122 12.55 8.27 -8.31
C ARG A 122 12.22 6.97 -7.58
N LEU A 123 12.04 5.86 -8.30
CA LEU A 123 11.81 4.55 -7.70
C LEU A 123 13.04 4.05 -6.94
N ASP A 124 14.25 4.28 -7.44
CA ASP A 124 15.50 3.95 -6.75
C ASP A 124 15.59 4.66 -5.40
N ALA A 125 15.29 5.96 -5.36
CA ALA A 125 15.25 6.72 -4.10
C ALA A 125 14.21 6.16 -3.12
N LEU A 126 12.95 6.00 -3.58
CA LEU A 126 11.85 5.50 -2.75
C LEU A 126 12.11 4.09 -2.21
N LEU A 127 12.70 3.20 -3.02
CA LEU A 127 13.01 1.82 -2.64
C LEU A 127 14.32 1.73 -1.84
N GLY A 128 15.26 2.64 -2.03
CA GLY A 128 16.42 2.81 -1.16
C GLY A 128 16.00 3.16 0.27
N GLU A 129 15.18 4.20 0.43
CA GLU A 129 14.57 4.58 1.71
C GLU A 129 13.77 3.41 2.30
N ALA A 130 13.00 2.70 1.47
CA ALA A 130 12.23 1.54 1.88
C ALA A 130 13.03 0.42 2.53
N ARG A 131 14.20 0.15 1.97
CA ARG A 131 15.06 -0.98 2.34
C ARG A 131 15.85 -0.64 3.60
N ALA A 132 16.18 0.63 3.79
CA ALA A 132 16.85 1.13 4.99
C ALA A 132 15.88 1.34 6.17
N ALA A 133 14.58 1.52 5.92
CA ALA A 133 13.60 1.80 6.96
C ALA A 133 13.35 0.59 7.88
N ALA A 134 13.52 0.81 9.19
CA ALA A 134 13.19 -0.19 10.23
C ALA A 134 11.69 -0.31 10.52
N VAL A 135 10.89 0.69 10.12
CA VAL A 135 9.44 0.77 10.35
C VAL A 135 8.79 1.28 9.06
N ARG A 136 7.64 0.72 8.67
CA ARG A 136 6.93 1.21 7.49
C ARG A 136 6.29 2.57 7.77
N PRO A 137 6.16 3.46 6.77
CA PRO A 137 5.50 4.75 6.97
C PRO A 137 4.07 4.66 7.50
N ALA A 138 3.31 3.62 7.13
CA ALA A 138 1.98 3.40 7.71
C ALA A 138 2.03 3.11 9.22
N ASP A 139 2.96 2.25 9.65
CA ASP A 139 3.19 1.91 11.06
C ASP A 139 3.60 3.14 11.88
N LEU A 140 4.51 3.94 11.33
CA LEU A 140 4.95 5.18 11.97
C LEU A 140 3.79 6.19 12.09
N ARG A 141 2.96 6.34 11.06
CA ARG A 141 1.81 7.24 11.09
C ARG A 141 0.79 6.81 12.15
N ALA A 142 0.46 5.52 12.20
CA ALA A 142 -0.44 4.97 13.22
C ALA A 142 0.10 5.17 14.64
N MET A 143 1.42 5.02 14.85
CA MET A 143 2.07 5.34 16.13
C MET A 143 1.90 6.81 16.52
N GLN A 144 2.11 7.72 15.57
CA GLN A 144 1.99 9.16 15.78
C GLN A 144 0.53 9.57 16.06
N ASP A 145 -0.42 9.03 15.31
CA ASP A 145 -1.85 9.28 15.49
C ASP A 145 -2.31 8.81 16.87
N LEU A 146 -1.90 7.61 17.30
CA LEU A 146 -2.21 7.10 18.63
C LEU A 146 -1.60 7.98 19.73
N ALA A 147 -0.36 8.43 19.56
CA ALA A 147 0.29 9.32 20.51
C ALA A 147 -0.48 10.65 20.63
N GLY A 148 -0.94 11.22 19.52
CA GLY A 148 -1.78 12.42 19.50
C GLY A 148 -3.13 12.22 20.20
N ILE A 149 -3.82 11.11 19.90
CA ILE A 149 -5.09 10.76 20.56
C ILE A 149 -4.87 10.60 22.07
N THR A 150 -3.81 9.91 22.47
CA THR A 150 -3.48 9.68 23.89
C THR A 150 -3.17 10.99 24.60
N ALA A 151 -2.37 11.87 23.99
CA ALA A 151 -2.05 13.18 24.56
C ALA A 151 -3.30 14.04 24.74
N ASN A 152 -4.23 14.02 23.79
CA ASN A 152 -5.50 14.74 23.87
C ASN A 152 -6.41 14.18 24.97
N LYS A 153 -6.37 12.87 25.22
CA LYS A 153 -7.21 12.20 26.25
C LYS A 153 -6.60 12.20 27.65
N ALA A 154 -5.28 12.40 27.76
CA ALA A 154 -4.53 12.34 29.01
C ALA A 154 -5.10 13.16 30.18
N PRO A 155 -5.64 14.39 29.98
CA PRO A 155 -6.23 15.16 31.08
C PRO A 155 -7.42 14.46 31.77
N GLU A 156 -8.13 13.57 31.07
CA GLU A 156 -9.29 12.86 31.61
C GLU A 156 -8.91 11.55 32.34
N PHE A 157 -7.66 11.09 32.22
CA PHE A 157 -7.21 9.81 32.83
C PHE A 157 -7.12 9.83 34.36
N GLY A 158 -7.30 10.99 34.99
CA GLY A 158 -7.57 11.05 36.44
C GLY A 158 -8.86 10.33 36.84
N GLN A 159 -9.76 10.05 35.89
CA GLN A 159 -10.94 9.21 36.08
C GLN A 159 -10.60 7.75 35.72
N PRO A 160 -10.60 6.82 36.70
CA PRO A 160 -10.17 5.44 36.46
C PRO A 160 -10.97 4.71 35.38
N GLU A 161 -12.26 5.01 35.26
CA GLU A 161 -13.14 4.42 34.23
C GLU A 161 -12.73 4.85 32.82
N VAL A 162 -12.38 6.13 32.63
CA VAL A 162 -11.92 6.66 31.33
C VAL A 162 -10.57 6.06 30.94
N ALA A 163 -9.64 5.96 31.88
CA ALA A 163 -8.34 5.33 31.64
C ALA A 163 -8.49 3.83 31.30
N THR A 164 -9.35 3.12 32.03
CA THR A 164 -9.63 1.69 31.81
C THR A 164 -10.26 1.47 30.44
N GLU A 165 -11.28 2.27 30.09
CA GLU A 165 -11.94 2.15 28.79
C GLU A 165 -10.96 2.43 27.64
N PHE A 166 -10.16 3.48 27.74
CA PHE A 166 -9.17 3.82 26.72
C PHE A 166 -8.13 2.71 26.48
N MET A 167 -7.65 2.08 27.56
CA MET A 167 -6.60 1.07 27.50
C MET A 167 -7.14 -0.34 27.15
N ALA A 168 -8.27 -0.73 27.74
CA ALA A 168 -8.79 -2.11 27.66
C ALA A 168 -9.84 -2.32 26.56
N ASN A 169 -10.51 -1.26 26.10
CA ASN A 169 -11.59 -1.34 25.11
C ASN A 169 -11.48 -0.29 23.98
N GLY A 170 -10.59 0.68 24.12
CA GLY A 170 -10.47 1.84 23.25
C GLY A 170 -9.35 1.77 22.20
N PRO A 171 -8.89 2.93 21.72
CA PRO A 171 -7.89 3.05 20.64
C PRO A 171 -6.59 2.28 20.89
N MET A 172 -6.15 2.15 22.15
CA MET A 172 -4.94 1.41 22.50
C MET A 172 -5.06 -0.08 22.22
N LYS A 173 -6.21 -0.70 22.55
CA LYS A 173 -6.45 -2.11 22.23
C LYS A 173 -6.52 -2.36 20.73
N LEU A 174 -7.18 -1.47 19.99
CA LEU A 174 -7.23 -1.54 18.53
C LEU A 174 -5.83 -1.43 17.93
N TYR A 175 -5.02 -0.50 18.43
CA TYR A 175 -3.64 -0.33 17.99
C TYR A 175 -2.75 -1.54 18.31
N LEU A 176 -2.87 -2.12 19.51
CA LEU A 176 -2.13 -3.31 19.89
C LEU A 176 -2.53 -4.54 19.05
N ALA A 177 -3.83 -4.73 18.80
CA ALA A 177 -4.33 -5.77 17.91
C ALA A 177 -3.84 -5.56 16.46
N TRP A 178 -3.80 -4.30 16.02
CA TRP A 178 -3.25 -3.92 14.72
C TRP A 178 -1.75 -4.23 14.61
N LEU A 179 -0.95 -3.85 15.61
CA LEU A 179 0.48 -4.18 15.70
C LEU A 179 0.75 -5.69 15.69
N ASP A 180 -0.01 -6.46 16.47
CA ASP A 180 0.12 -7.92 16.54
C ASP A 180 -0.14 -8.57 15.17
N SER A 181 -1.18 -8.08 14.46
CA SER A 181 -1.50 -8.53 13.10
C SER A 181 -0.43 -8.21 12.05
N LEU A 182 0.45 -7.23 12.32
CA LEU A 182 1.48 -6.77 11.39
C LEU A 182 2.87 -7.35 11.68
N THR A 183 3.21 -7.52 12.95
CA THR A 183 4.52 -8.06 13.39
C THR A 183 4.65 -9.58 13.18
N SER A 184 3.53 -10.30 13.15
CA SER A 184 3.49 -11.72 12.77
C SER A 184 3.72 -11.96 11.27
N ALA A 185 3.53 -10.95 10.41
CA ALA A 185 3.73 -11.02 8.95
C ALA A 185 5.03 -10.36 8.45
N TRP A 186 5.61 -9.42 9.21
CA TRP A 186 6.82 -8.67 8.82
C TRP A 186 7.95 -8.89 9.83
N ARG A 187 8.95 -9.68 9.45
CA ARG A 187 10.27 -9.68 10.09
C ARG A 187 11.32 -9.29 9.05
N PRO A 188 11.99 -8.15 9.17
CA PRO A 188 13.18 -7.90 8.37
C PRO A 188 14.20 -8.98 8.71
N LYS A 189 14.83 -9.56 7.69
CA LYS A 189 16.02 -10.40 7.87
C LYS A 189 17.23 -9.51 8.11
#